data_AF-A0A0C3K4Y3-F1
#
_entry.id   AF-A0A0C3K4Y3-F1
#
_cell.length_a   1.000
_cell.length_b   1.000
_cell.length_c   1.000
_cell.angle_alpha   90.00
_cell.angle_beta   90.00
_cell.angle_gamma   90.00
#
_symmetry.space_group_name_H-M   'P 1'
#
loop_
_entity.id
_entity.type
_entity.pdbx_description
1 polymer ?
#
loop_
_entity_poly.entity_id
_entity_poly.type
_entity_poly.pdbx_seq_one_letter_code
_entity_poly.pdbx_strand_id
1 'polypeptide(L)'
;PFYASDGWAESAVTISVPLGKPRPSGQQDFPPAAKFAVPGLRYRSIVDIVQRVIRTDPNVHDFHLHPFRQYVKGQGGRPPSRVVDDIYSSDAMMEEYEALQRSPREPGCKFERIIFALQFWSDATQLANFGSAKLWPIYMYFGNQPKWARSRSDMHACHDIAYIPSLPSTFQDFVVDQRGFPADPKLETHCRRELFHGVWKLLLDKKFIRAYKHGILIEFPDRIIRRVYLRIITYSADYPEKVIIATIRNLGICLCPRCLIVWHQIRKLGLKADTKLRIMKRRTDAGGLRSLVVKARSFIYERRQGVASTSVDAILRAESLVPTISAFSSALGEFGFDFFLMLCIDILHEFELGVWKALLQHLIRMLHAVGENKVVELDRRY
;
A
#
# COMPACT_ATOMS: atom_id res chain seq x y z
N PRO A 1 24.69 -1.53 -6.14
CA PRO A 1 23.32 -2.05 -5.94
C PRO A 1 22.23 -1.35 -6.79
N PHE A 2 22.40 -0.07 -7.17
CA PHE A 2 21.40 0.66 -7.99
C PHE A 2 21.93 1.01 -9.39
N TYR A 3 22.35 0.00 -10.15
CA TYR A 3 22.88 0.23 -11.50
C TYR A 3 21.74 0.57 -12.48
N ALA A 4 21.98 1.55 -13.35
CA ALA A 4 21.04 1.92 -14.41
C ALA A 4 20.75 0.75 -15.37
N SER A 5 21.72 -0.14 -15.58
CA SER A 5 21.56 -1.39 -16.34
C SER A 5 20.45 -2.30 -15.79
N ASP A 6 20.19 -2.24 -14.48
CA ASP A 6 19.17 -3.05 -13.82
C ASP A 6 17.80 -2.34 -13.76
N GLY A 7 17.68 -1.20 -14.46
CA GLY A 7 16.48 -0.38 -14.57
C GLY A 7 16.28 0.62 -13.44
N TRP A 8 17.29 0.87 -12.60
CA TRP A 8 17.22 1.86 -11.53
C TRP A 8 17.33 3.29 -12.05
N ALA A 9 16.38 4.12 -11.66
CA ALA A 9 16.37 5.56 -11.84
C ALA A 9 16.50 6.26 -10.48
N GLU A 10 16.96 7.51 -10.52
CA GLU A 10 17.01 8.41 -9.38
C GLU A 10 16.29 9.71 -9.71
N SER A 11 15.47 10.19 -8.78
CA SER A 11 14.78 11.48 -8.92
C SER A 11 14.50 12.12 -7.56
N ALA A 12 14.15 13.40 -7.57
CA ALA A 12 13.54 14.03 -6.41
C ALA A 12 12.00 13.91 -6.47
N VAL A 13 11.36 13.79 -5.30
CA VAL A 13 9.90 13.84 -5.17
C VAL A 13 9.50 15.25 -4.76
N THR A 14 8.72 15.92 -5.61
CA THR A 14 8.24 17.27 -5.28
C THR A 14 6.92 17.20 -4.51
N ILE A 15 6.89 17.76 -3.31
CA ILE A 15 5.68 17.91 -2.48
C ILE A 15 5.28 19.38 -2.36
N SER A 16 3.98 19.64 -2.15
CA SER A 16 3.46 20.98 -1.88
C SER A 16 3.29 21.18 -0.37
N VAL A 17 4.10 22.06 0.21
CA VAL A 17 4.15 22.35 1.65
C VAL A 17 3.26 23.55 1.96
N PRO A 18 2.15 23.38 2.70
CA PRO A 18 1.32 24.51 3.09
C PRO A 18 2.01 25.35 4.16
N LEU A 19 2.17 26.65 3.89
CA LEU A 19 2.93 27.56 4.74
C LEU A 19 2.09 28.15 5.88
N GLY A 20 0.76 28.05 5.80
CA GLY A 20 -0.15 28.51 6.85
C GLY A 20 -0.31 30.04 6.87
N LYS A 21 -0.79 30.57 8.01
CA LYS A 21 -1.05 32.00 8.17
C LYS A 21 0.24 32.76 8.56
N PRO A 22 0.42 33.99 8.08
CA PRO A 22 1.43 34.91 8.61
C PRO A 22 1.24 35.12 10.12
N ARG A 23 2.33 35.35 10.85
CA ARG A 23 2.24 35.73 12.26
C ARG A 23 1.72 37.17 12.39
N PRO A 24 0.91 37.49 13.42
CA PRO A 24 0.35 38.83 13.59
C PRO A 24 1.40 39.96 13.63
N SER A 25 2.61 39.66 14.11
CA SER A 25 3.72 40.60 14.26
C SER A 25 4.73 40.61 13.11
N GLY A 26 4.55 39.77 12.09
CA GLY A 26 5.48 39.65 10.97
C GLY A 26 4.75 39.82 9.64
N GLN A 27 4.84 41.01 9.05
CA GLN A 27 4.48 41.25 7.65
C GLN A 27 5.53 40.60 6.74
N GLN A 28 5.59 39.27 6.71
CA GLN A 28 6.23 38.56 5.61
C GLN A 28 5.11 38.08 4.69
N ASP A 29 5.04 38.68 3.50
CA ASP A 29 4.19 38.20 2.42
C ASP A 29 4.86 36.95 1.81
N PHE A 30 4.26 35.78 2.03
CA PHE A 30 4.71 34.51 1.49
C PHE A 30 3.52 33.75 0.88
N PRO A 31 3.72 32.91 -0.15
CA PRO A 31 2.61 32.21 -0.81
C PRO A 31 1.86 31.25 0.14
N PRO A 32 0.64 30.83 -0.18
CA PRO A 32 -0.10 29.88 0.68
C PRO A 32 0.60 28.53 0.84
N ALA A 33 1.37 28.12 -0.17
CA ALA A 33 2.17 26.90 -0.18
C ALA A 33 3.41 27.08 -1.06
N ALA A 34 4.45 26.30 -0.77
CA ALA A 34 5.68 26.26 -1.55
C ALA A 34 6.02 24.81 -1.95
N LYS A 35 6.67 24.65 -3.11
CA LYS A 35 7.13 23.34 -3.58
C LYS A 35 8.46 23.00 -2.93
N PHE A 36 8.57 21.79 -2.39
CA PHE A 36 9.80 21.26 -1.81
C PHE A 36 10.20 19.98 -2.53
N ALA A 37 11.43 19.92 -3.03
CA ALA A 37 11.97 18.74 -3.71
C ALA A 37 12.73 17.87 -2.69
N VAL A 38 12.23 16.66 -2.46
CA VAL A 38 12.85 15.66 -1.59
C VAL A 38 13.77 14.77 -2.44
N PRO A 39 15.10 14.88 -2.32
CA PRO A 39 16.02 14.07 -3.11
C PRO A 39 16.07 12.61 -2.64
N GLY A 40 16.72 11.76 -3.42
CA GLY A 40 17.10 10.40 -3.00
C GLY A 40 16.08 9.30 -3.25
N LEU A 41 15.01 9.55 -4.02
CA LEU A 41 14.15 8.45 -4.48
C LEU A 41 14.91 7.61 -5.51
N ARG A 42 15.12 6.34 -5.17
CA ARG A 42 15.56 5.29 -6.10
C ARG A 42 14.35 4.46 -6.48
N TYR A 43 14.11 4.25 -7.77
CA TYR A 43 12.94 3.50 -8.22
C TYR A 43 13.15 2.82 -9.58
N ARG A 44 12.27 1.88 -9.91
CA ARG A 44 12.22 1.16 -11.19
C ARG A 44 10.82 1.24 -11.76
N SER A 45 10.70 1.25 -13.10
CA SER A 45 9.38 1.17 -13.74
C SER A 45 8.77 -0.21 -13.51
N ILE A 46 7.56 -0.25 -12.97
CA ILE A 46 6.79 -1.49 -12.77
C ILE A 46 6.62 -2.23 -14.11
N VAL A 47 6.34 -1.48 -15.19
CA VAL A 47 6.14 -2.06 -16.52
C VAL A 47 7.42 -2.69 -17.06
N ASP A 48 8.57 -2.06 -16.86
CA ASP A 48 9.86 -2.62 -17.29
C ASP A 48 10.23 -3.87 -16.50
N ILE A 49 9.92 -3.90 -15.19
CA ILE A 49 10.12 -5.11 -14.39
C ILE A 49 9.25 -6.26 -14.93
N VAL A 50 7.96 -6.01 -15.17
CA VAL A 50 7.05 -7.04 -15.74
C VAL A 50 7.57 -7.55 -17.08
N GLN A 51 7.95 -6.63 -17.97
CA GLN A 51 8.48 -6.98 -19.29
C GLN A 51 9.79 -7.76 -19.22
N ARG A 52 10.69 -7.40 -18.31
CA ARG A 52 11.94 -8.13 -18.08
C ARG A 52 11.64 -9.53 -17.56
N VAL A 53 10.85 -9.65 -16.48
CA VAL A 53 10.55 -10.94 -15.86
C VAL A 53 9.93 -11.90 -16.86
N ILE A 54 8.88 -11.49 -17.59
CA ILE A 54 8.24 -12.36 -18.59
C ILE A 54 9.23 -12.85 -19.66
N ARG A 55 10.22 -12.05 -20.03
CA ARG A 55 11.18 -12.39 -21.10
C ARG A 55 12.40 -13.18 -20.63
N THR A 56 12.86 -12.95 -19.40
CA THR A 56 14.18 -13.42 -18.94
C THR A 56 14.12 -14.39 -17.77
N ASP A 57 13.04 -14.39 -16.99
CA ASP A 57 12.95 -15.24 -15.81
C ASP A 57 12.56 -16.67 -16.22
N PRO A 58 13.41 -17.69 -15.96
CA PRO A 58 13.10 -19.07 -16.30
C PRO A 58 11.86 -19.60 -15.57
N ASN A 59 11.48 -19.00 -14.45
CA ASN A 59 10.33 -19.43 -13.66
C ASN A 59 8.98 -19.01 -14.26
N VAL A 60 8.98 -18.22 -15.34
CA VAL A 60 7.75 -17.79 -16.03
C VAL A 60 6.92 -18.98 -16.53
N HIS A 61 7.56 -20.12 -16.81
CA HIS A 61 6.87 -21.34 -17.20
C HIS A 61 5.92 -21.88 -16.12
N ASP A 62 6.18 -21.57 -14.84
CA ASP A 62 5.34 -21.98 -13.72
C ASP A 62 4.18 -21.00 -13.47
N PHE A 63 4.10 -19.89 -14.20
CA PHE A 63 3.09 -18.85 -13.94
C PHE A 63 1.72 -19.29 -14.45
N HIS A 64 0.71 -19.15 -13.59
CA HIS A 64 -0.69 -19.36 -13.95
C HIS A 64 -1.26 -18.09 -14.58
N LEU A 65 -1.37 -18.08 -15.91
CA LEU A 65 -1.89 -16.93 -16.68
C LEU A 65 -3.43 -16.87 -16.68
N HIS A 66 -4.07 -18.01 -16.49
CA HIS A 66 -5.53 -18.16 -16.47
C HIS A 66 -5.99 -18.52 -15.07
N PRO A 67 -6.94 -17.78 -14.49
CA PRO A 67 -7.50 -18.16 -13.20
C PRO A 67 -8.39 -19.40 -13.34
N PHE A 68 -8.47 -20.20 -12.28
CA PHE A 68 -9.25 -21.44 -12.27
C PHE A 68 -9.84 -21.73 -10.89
N ARG A 69 -10.92 -22.52 -10.87
CA ARG A 69 -11.46 -23.08 -9.62
C ARG A 69 -10.87 -24.46 -9.41
N GLN A 70 -10.45 -24.75 -8.19
CA GLN A 70 -10.01 -26.08 -7.81
C GLN A 70 -10.79 -26.58 -6.60
N TYR A 71 -10.97 -27.90 -6.56
CA TYR A 71 -11.80 -28.57 -5.57
C TYR A 71 -11.05 -29.78 -5.05
N VAL A 72 -11.11 -29.99 -3.73
CA VAL A 72 -10.65 -31.23 -3.12
C VAL A 72 -11.79 -32.24 -3.18
N LYS A 73 -11.52 -33.41 -3.77
CA LYS A 73 -12.47 -34.51 -3.84
C LYS A 73 -12.85 -34.95 -2.42
N GLY A 74 -14.14 -34.95 -2.12
CA GLY A 74 -14.63 -35.44 -0.82
C GLY A 74 -14.41 -36.94 -0.68
N GLN A 75 -14.01 -37.39 0.51
CA GLN A 75 -13.95 -38.81 0.86
C GLN A 75 -15.31 -39.28 1.40
N GLY A 76 -15.63 -40.56 1.23
CA GLY A 76 -16.83 -41.19 1.81
C GLY A 76 -18.16 -40.61 1.31
N GLY A 77 -18.25 -40.23 0.03
CA GLY A 77 -19.46 -39.68 -0.58
C GLY A 77 -19.74 -38.21 -0.27
N ARG A 78 -18.83 -37.51 0.45
CA ARG A 78 -18.96 -36.05 0.66
C ARG A 78 -18.80 -35.29 -0.67
N PRO A 79 -19.55 -34.20 -0.89
CA PRO A 79 -19.36 -33.37 -2.07
C PRO A 79 -17.95 -32.75 -2.09
N PRO A 80 -17.39 -32.45 -3.27
CA PRO A 80 -16.12 -31.73 -3.38
C PRO A 80 -16.17 -30.37 -2.69
N SER A 81 -15.09 -29.99 -2.01
CA SER A 81 -14.98 -28.70 -1.32
C SER A 81 -14.11 -27.74 -2.13
N ARG A 82 -14.56 -26.49 -2.29
CA ARG A 82 -13.80 -25.44 -2.97
C ARG A 82 -12.52 -25.11 -2.19
N VAL A 83 -11.39 -25.01 -2.89
CA VAL A 83 -10.12 -24.54 -2.35
C VAL A 83 -9.72 -23.22 -3.01
N VAL A 84 -9.21 -22.31 -2.19
CA VAL A 84 -8.57 -21.05 -2.59
C VAL A 84 -7.24 -20.99 -1.84
N ASP A 85 -6.14 -21.13 -2.58
CA ASP A 85 -4.77 -21.23 -2.06
C ASP A 85 -3.84 -20.14 -2.60
N ASP A 86 -4.22 -19.49 -3.69
CA ASP A 86 -3.46 -18.47 -4.40
C ASP A 86 -4.38 -17.44 -5.08
N ILE A 87 -3.80 -16.37 -5.62
CA ILE A 87 -4.55 -15.30 -6.27
C ILE A 87 -5.30 -15.82 -7.50
N TYR A 88 -4.65 -16.60 -8.37
CA TYR A 88 -5.28 -17.15 -9.57
C TYR A 88 -6.39 -18.17 -9.28
N SER A 89 -6.47 -18.70 -8.04
CA SER A 89 -7.58 -19.57 -7.62
C SER A 89 -8.68 -18.84 -6.87
N SER A 90 -8.55 -17.52 -6.67
CA SER A 90 -9.52 -16.69 -5.95
C SER A 90 -10.68 -16.22 -6.82
N ASP A 91 -11.86 -16.05 -6.20
CA ASP A 91 -13.04 -15.54 -6.90
C ASP A 91 -12.84 -14.11 -7.41
N ALA A 92 -12.13 -13.26 -6.66
CA ALA A 92 -11.82 -11.89 -7.08
C ALA A 92 -10.99 -11.83 -8.38
N MET A 93 -9.99 -12.71 -8.54
CA MET A 93 -9.19 -12.75 -9.76
C MET A 93 -9.98 -13.29 -10.95
N MET A 94 -10.87 -14.25 -10.74
CA MET A 94 -11.77 -14.73 -11.79
C MET A 94 -12.74 -13.65 -12.24
N GLU A 95 -13.37 -12.94 -11.31
CA GLU A 95 -14.29 -11.84 -11.62
C GLU A 95 -13.60 -10.74 -12.44
N GLU A 96 -12.38 -10.34 -12.04
CA GLU A 96 -11.58 -9.35 -12.77
C GLU A 96 -11.17 -9.86 -14.16
N TYR A 97 -10.78 -11.13 -14.27
CA TYR A 97 -10.44 -11.76 -15.56
C TYR A 97 -11.65 -11.81 -16.50
N GLU A 98 -12.81 -12.23 -16.01
CA GLU A 98 -14.06 -12.25 -16.78
C GLU A 98 -14.51 -10.85 -17.17
N ALA A 99 -14.36 -9.85 -16.30
CA ALA A 99 -14.62 -8.45 -16.62
C ALA A 99 -13.72 -7.97 -17.76
N LEU A 100 -12.42 -8.31 -17.74
CA LEU A 100 -11.51 -8.04 -18.85
C LEU A 100 -11.93 -8.77 -20.12
N GLN A 101 -12.37 -10.02 -20.05
CA GLN A 101 -12.81 -10.74 -21.24
C GLN A 101 -14.11 -10.17 -21.85
N ARG A 102 -15.00 -9.62 -21.02
CA ARG A 102 -16.23 -8.95 -21.49
C ARG A 102 -16.00 -7.52 -21.98
N SER A 103 -14.89 -6.89 -21.61
CA SER A 103 -14.59 -5.51 -22.04
C SER A 103 -14.28 -5.44 -23.54
N PRO A 104 -14.48 -4.27 -24.18
CA PRO A 104 -14.08 -4.05 -25.56
C PRO A 104 -12.58 -4.36 -25.77
N ARG A 105 -12.25 -5.00 -26.90
CA ARG A 105 -10.85 -5.21 -27.29
C ARG A 105 -10.26 -3.92 -27.82
N GLU A 106 -8.94 -3.79 -27.71
CA GLU A 106 -8.20 -2.76 -28.45
C GLU A 106 -8.44 -2.93 -29.96
N PRO A 107 -8.68 -1.83 -30.70
CA PRO A 107 -8.94 -1.89 -32.14
C PRO A 107 -7.88 -2.70 -32.89
N GLY A 108 -8.32 -3.67 -33.70
CA GLY A 108 -7.44 -4.55 -34.48
C GLY A 108 -6.65 -5.59 -33.66
N CYS A 109 -6.79 -5.64 -32.33
CA CYS A 109 -6.02 -6.55 -31.50
C CYS A 109 -6.64 -7.96 -31.42
N LYS A 110 -5.93 -8.94 -31.99
CA LYS A 110 -6.31 -10.36 -32.00
C LYS A 110 -5.63 -11.21 -30.92
N PHE A 111 -4.62 -10.68 -30.24
CA PHE A 111 -3.88 -11.41 -29.21
C PHE A 111 -4.74 -11.78 -28.01
N GLU A 112 -4.43 -12.91 -27.40
CA GLU A 112 -4.99 -13.34 -26.12
C GLU A 112 -4.83 -12.24 -25.06
N ARG A 113 -5.86 -12.01 -24.24
CA ARG A 113 -5.81 -11.05 -23.14
C ARG A 113 -5.64 -11.79 -21.83
N ILE A 114 -4.61 -11.45 -21.07
CA ILE A 114 -4.36 -12.01 -19.75
C ILE A 114 -4.20 -10.90 -18.72
N ILE A 115 -4.35 -11.25 -17.44
CA ILE A 115 -4.07 -10.36 -16.32
C ILE A 115 -2.76 -10.77 -15.67
N PHE A 116 -1.90 -9.79 -15.44
CA PHE A 116 -0.75 -9.92 -14.55
C PHE A 116 -1.07 -9.26 -13.22
N ALA A 117 -1.24 -10.11 -12.21
CA ALA A 117 -1.59 -9.72 -10.85
C ALA A 117 -0.35 -9.18 -10.13
N LEU A 118 -0.41 -7.93 -9.68
CA LEU A 118 0.63 -7.26 -8.92
C LEU A 118 0.26 -7.26 -7.44
N GLN A 119 1.20 -7.65 -6.61
CA GLN A 119 1.10 -7.63 -5.16
C GLN A 119 2.21 -6.76 -4.60
N PHE A 120 1.89 -5.85 -3.68
CA PHE A 120 2.86 -4.92 -3.10
C PHE A 120 3.05 -5.11 -1.60
N TRP A 121 4.26 -4.80 -1.14
CA TRP A 121 4.59 -4.66 0.27
C TRP A 121 5.40 -3.39 0.47
N SER A 122 5.28 -2.78 1.64
CA SER A 122 6.25 -1.81 2.14
C SER A 122 6.51 -2.10 3.61
N ASP A 123 7.74 -1.85 4.03
CA ASP A 123 8.17 -2.05 5.41
C ASP A 123 9.34 -1.11 5.72
N ALA A 124 9.10 -0.10 6.57
CA ALA A 124 10.08 0.86 7.00
C ALA A 124 11.03 0.21 8.01
N THR A 125 12.24 -0.10 7.55
CA THR A 125 13.26 -0.81 8.32
C THR A 125 14.32 0.16 8.85
N GLN A 126 14.72 -0.04 10.11
CA GLN A 126 15.92 0.60 10.64
C GLN A 126 17.13 -0.27 10.28
N LEU A 127 18.12 0.29 9.59
CA LEU A 127 19.27 -0.46 9.09
C LEU A 127 20.36 -0.70 10.15
N ALA A 128 20.32 0.03 11.27
CA ALA A 128 21.31 -0.09 12.34
C ALA A 128 20.64 0.09 13.72
N ASN A 129 21.02 -0.75 14.68
CA ASN A 129 20.64 -0.60 16.09
C ASN A 129 21.22 0.68 16.71
N PHE A 130 22.34 1.17 16.16
CA PHE A 130 22.98 2.44 16.51
C PHE A 130 23.19 3.24 15.23
N GLY A 131 22.33 4.24 15.01
CA GLY A 131 22.37 5.11 13.83
C GLY A 131 20.98 5.58 13.40
N SER A 132 20.92 6.61 12.56
CA SER A 132 19.67 7.15 12.00
C SER A 132 19.34 6.60 10.61
N ALA A 133 20.14 5.66 10.10
CA ALA A 133 19.97 5.07 8.77
C ALA A 133 18.67 4.25 8.72
N LYS A 134 17.71 4.73 7.92
CA LYS A 134 16.42 4.09 7.69
C LYS A 134 16.29 3.76 6.21
N LEU A 135 15.71 2.62 5.92
CA LEU A 135 15.34 2.22 4.57
C LEU A 135 13.84 1.97 4.53
N TRP A 136 13.18 2.44 3.49
CA TRP A 136 11.76 2.17 3.31
C TRP A 136 11.51 1.61 1.91
N PRO A 137 11.81 0.32 1.72
CA PRO A 137 11.59 -0.37 0.46
C PRO A 137 10.10 -0.53 0.14
N ILE A 138 9.82 -0.55 -1.16
CA ILE A 138 8.58 -1.06 -1.73
C ILE A 138 8.95 -2.31 -2.54
N TYR A 139 8.28 -3.42 -2.24
CA TYR A 139 8.45 -4.71 -2.90
C TYR A 139 7.26 -5.04 -3.77
N MET A 140 7.50 -5.81 -4.83
CA MET A 140 6.48 -6.31 -5.74
C MET A 140 6.68 -7.81 -5.98
N TYR A 141 5.58 -8.57 -5.90
CA TYR A 141 5.50 -9.96 -6.36
C TYR A 141 4.39 -10.10 -7.40
N PHE A 142 4.43 -11.21 -8.16
CA PHE A 142 3.39 -11.56 -9.12
C PHE A 142 2.42 -12.59 -8.57
N GLY A 143 1.13 -12.26 -8.56
CA GLY A 143 0.06 -13.18 -8.17
C GLY A 143 -0.11 -14.37 -9.10
N ASN A 144 0.43 -14.31 -10.32
CA ASN A 144 0.43 -15.42 -11.27
C ASN A 144 1.47 -16.49 -10.92
N GLN A 145 2.55 -16.13 -10.22
CA GLN A 145 3.58 -17.09 -9.81
C GLN A 145 3.08 -17.90 -8.61
N PRO A 146 3.20 -19.24 -8.58
CA PRO A 146 2.72 -20.05 -7.46
C PRO A 146 3.29 -19.63 -6.11
N LYS A 147 2.48 -19.70 -5.05
CA LYS A 147 2.88 -19.37 -3.67
C LYS A 147 4.14 -20.10 -3.24
N TRP A 148 4.27 -21.39 -3.54
CA TRP A 148 5.45 -22.17 -3.14
C TRP A 148 6.73 -21.61 -3.75
N ALA A 149 6.67 -21.09 -4.98
CA ALA A 149 7.81 -20.46 -5.65
C ALA A 149 8.08 -19.08 -5.05
N ARG A 150 7.05 -18.29 -4.76
CA ARG A 150 7.20 -16.99 -4.09
C ARG A 150 7.81 -17.10 -2.68
N SER A 151 7.57 -18.22 -1.99
CA SER A 151 8.10 -18.49 -0.65
C SER A 151 9.54 -19.02 -0.66
N ARG A 152 10.14 -19.25 -1.82
CA ARG A 152 11.52 -19.73 -1.97
C ARG A 152 12.46 -18.59 -2.30
N SER A 153 13.54 -18.45 -1.52
CA SER A 153 14.53 -17.38 -1.70
C SER A 153 15.35 -17.52 -2.98
N ASP A 154 15.58 -18.75 -3.45
CA ASP A 154 16.34 -19.05 -4.66
C ASP A 154 15.54 -18.83 -5.96
N MET A 155 14.23 -18.63 -5.86
CA MET A 155 13.37 -18.32 -7.01
C MET A 155 13.36 -16.82 -7.37
N HIS A 156 14.00 -15.97 -6.54
CA HIS A 156 14.12 -14.52 -6.77
C HIS A 156 12.81 -13.80 -7.12
N ALA A 157 11.69 -14.28 -6.57
CA ALA A 157 10.33 -13.81 -6.86
C ALA A 157 10.01 -12.41 -6.31
N CYS A 158 10.83 -11.90 -5.38
CA CYS A 158 10.68 -10.58 -4.80
C CYS A 158 11.38 -9.52 -5.66
N HIS A 159 10.66 -8.46 -6.04
CA HIS A 159 11.23 -7.37 -6.81
C HIS A 159 11.15 -6.04 -6.06
N ASP A 160 12.30 -5.47 -5.70
CA ASP A 160 12.38 -4.12 -5.13
C ASP A 160 12.02 -3.08 -6.19
N ILE A 161 10.96 -2.28 -6.00
CA ILE A 161 10.54 -1.31 -7.02
C ILE A 161 10.91 0.13 -6.66
N ALA A 162 11.09 0.43 -5.36
CA ALA A 162 11.53 1.73 -4.91
C ALA A 162 12.06 1.70 -3.47
N TYR A 163 12.80 2.75 -3.12
CA TYR A 163 13.14 3.09 -1.74
C TYR A 163 12.66 4.50 -1.45
N ILE A 164 11.66 4.63 -0.57
CA ILE A 164 11.05 5.89 -0.20
C ILE A 164 12.06 6.71 0.62
N PRO A 165 12.43 7.93 0.19
CA PRO A 165 13.30 8.78 0.97
C PRO A 165 12.56 9.30 2.21
N SER A 166 13.32 9.62 3.26
CA SER A 166 12.78 10.39 4.39
C SER A 166 12.72 11.89 4.04
N LEU A 167 11.90 12.66 4.76
CA LEU A 167 12.06 14.12 4.73
C LEU A 167 13.48 14.46 5.22
N PRO A 168 14.28 15.22 4.43
CA PRO A 168 15.65 15.54 4.78
C PRO A 168 15.70 16.52 5.95
N SER A 169 16.85 16.61 6.63
CA SER A 169 17.07 17.58 7.71
C SER A 169 16.85 19.03 7.25
N THR A 170 17.14 19.32 5.99
CA THR A 170 16.93 20.64 5.34
C THR A 170 15.46 21.03 5.20
N PHE A 171 14.50 20.16 5.50
CA PHE A 171 13.07 20.47 5.43
C PHE A 171 12.68 21.60 6.39
N GLN A 172 13.21 21.59 7.62
CA GLN A 172 12.88 22.63 8.61
C GLN A 172 13.46 23.97 8.19
N ASP A 173 14.71 23.99 7.73
CA ASP A 173 15.38 25.19 7.19
C ASP A 173 14.57 25.78 6.03
N PHE A 174 14.17 24.94 5.06
CA PHE A 174 13.30 25.37 3.96
C PHE A 174 12.01 26.03 4.45
N VAL A 175 11.33 25.46 5.45
CA VAL A 175 10.10 26.05 5.97
C VAL A 175 10.38 27.38 6.67
N VAL A 176 11.44 27.48 7.47
CA VAL A 176 11.87 28.73 8.12
C VAL A 176 12.20 29.80 7.09
N ASP A 177 12.92 29.46 6.03
CA ASP A 177 13.25 30.39 4.95
C ASP A 177 11.99 30.92 4.22
N GLN A 178 10.97 30.07 4.08
CA GLN A 178 9.73 30.42 3.37
C GLN A 178 8.76 31.27 4.20
N ARG A 179 8.65 31.05 5.52
CA ARG A 179 7.63 31.69 6.37
C ARG A 179 8.12 32.33 7.67
N GLY A 180 9.41 32.24 7.96
CA GLY A 180 10.07 32.78 9.16
C GLY A 180 9.90 31.95 10.44
N PHE A 181 9.31 30.75 10.38
CA PHE A 181 9.14 29.88 11.55
C PHE A 181 9.01 28.39 11.18
N PRO A 182 9.47 27.47 12.04
CA PRO A 182 9.58 26.04 11.72
C PRO A 182 8.22 25.36 11.55
N ALA A 183 8.21 24.22 10.86
CA ALA A 183 7.05 23.33 10.75
C ALA A 183 6.73 22.69 12.11
N ASP A 184 5.43 22.65 12.45
CA ASP A 184 4.97 21.88 13.60
C ASP A 184 4.89 20.38 13.26
N PRO A 185 4.80 19.48 14.26
CA PRO A 185 4.75 18.03 14.01
C PRO A 185 3.57 17.58 13.13
N LYS A 186 2.46 18.33 13.12
CA LYS A 186 1.27 18.00 12.33
C LYS A 186 1.51 18.31 10.85
N LEU A 187 2.18 19.44 10.56
CA LEU A 187 2.61 19.81 9.21
C LEU A 187 3.68 18.83 8.69
N GLU A 188 4.66 18.46 9.52
CA GLU A 188 5.63 17.42 9.15
C GLU A 188 4.94 16.10 8.79
N THR A 189 4.01 15.65 9.64
CA THR A 189 3.26 14.40 9.40
C THR A 189 2.48 14.47 8.09
N HIS A 190 1.86 15.61 7.78
CA HIS A 190 1.20 15.84 6.50
C HIS A 190 2.18 15.75 5.32
N CYS A 191 3.33 16.39 5.42
CA CYS A 191 4.36 16.37 4.38
C CYS A 191 4.92 14.96 4.13
N ARG A 192 5.07 14.13 5.18
CA ARG A 192 5.45 12.71 5.04
C ARG A 192 4.40 11.89 4.28
N ARG A 193 3.11 12.16 4.52
CA ARG A 193 2.02 11.53 3.75
C ARG A 193 2.03 11.98 2.28
N GLU A 194 2.20 13.29 2.04
CA GLU A 194 2.31 13.81 0.67
C GLU A 194 3.54 13.23 -0.05
N LEU A 195 4.66 13.02 0.65
CA LEU A 195 5.86 12.38 0.11
C LEU A 195 5.58 10.93 -0.30
N PHE A 196 4.96 10.14 0.59
CA PHE A 196 4.60 8.75 0.30
C PHE A 196 3.73 8.62 -0.97
N HIS A 197 2.66 9.42 -1.07
CA HIS A 197 1.83 9.41 -2.27
C HIS A 197 2.51 10.08 -3.46
N GLY A 198 3.46 10.98 -3.25
CA GLY A 198 4.33 11.52 -4.29
C GLY A 198 5.18 10.43 -4.94
N VAL A 199 5.77 9.53 -4.15
CA VAL A 199 6.50 8.35 -4.65
C VAL A 199 5.57 7.46 -5.46
N TRP A 200 4.39 7.11 -4.93
CA TRP A 200 3.44 6.28 -5.67
C TRP A 200 2.93 6.92 -6.96
N LYS A 201 2.80 8.25 -7.03
CA LYS A 201 2.49 8.95 -8.28
C LYS A 201 3.59 8.81 -9.35
N LEU A 202 4.85 8.72 -8.93
CA LEU A 202 5.97 8.46 -9.84
C LEU A 202 6.02 6.98 -10.28
N LEU A 203 5.63 6.05 -9.41
CA LEU A 203 5.55 4.62 -9.74
C LEU A 203 4.35 4.29 -10.65
N LEU A 204 3.20 4.92 -10.39
CA LEU A 204 1.98 4.84 -11.21
C LEU A 204 2.04 5.83 -12.37
N ASP A 205 3.15 5.82 -13.11
CA ASP A 205 3.42 6.74 -14.21
C ASP A 205 2.50 6.52 -15.42
N LYS A 206 2.64 7.38 -16.43
CA LYS A 206 1.85 7.28 -17.68
C LYS A 206 2.01 5.91 -18.36
N LYS A 207 3.18 5.28 -18.24
CA LYS A 207 3.46 3.97 -18.83
C LYS A 207 2.67 2.88 -18.11
N PHE A 208 2.63 2.90 -16.77
CA PHE A 208 1.80 2.03 -15.96
C PHE A 208 0.32 2.21 -16.27
N ILE A 209 -0.18 3.45 -16.32
CA ILE A 209 -1.60 3.73 -16.62
C ILE A 209 -1.99 3.23 -18.01
N ARG A 210 -1.12 3.41 -19.00
CA ARG A 210 -1.33 2.85 -20.34
C ARG A 210 -1.38 1.33 -20.31
N ALA A 211 -0.48 0.67 -19.59
CA ALA A 211 -0.47 -0.79 -19.44
C ALA A 211 -1.69 -1.31 -18.65
N TYR A 212 -2.18 -0.56 -17.67
CA TYR A 212 -3.38 -0.88 -16.92
C TYR A 212 -4.63 -0.81 -17.80
N LYS A 213 -4.78 0.27 -18.58
CA LYS A 213 -5.95 0.52 -19.43
C LYS A 213 -5.98 -0.29 -20.72
N HIS A 214 -4.87 -0.31 -21.45
CA HIS A 214 -4.79 -0.85 -22.81
C HIS A 214 -4.05 -2.19 -22.89
N GLY A 215 -3.41 -2.61 -21.80
CA GLY A 215 -2.49 -3.73 -21.82
C GLY A 215 -1.22 -3.46 -22.64
N ILE A 216 -0.26 -4.38 -22.53
CA ILE A 216 1.01 -4.35 -23.25
C ILE A 216 1.20 -5.67 -24.00
N LEU A 217 1.70 -5.60 -25.24
CA LEU A 217 2.03 -6.81 -26.00
C LEU A 217 3.40 -7.33 -25.57
N ILE A 218 3.44 -8.59 -25.15
CA ILE A 218 4.66 -9.26 -24.72
C ILE A 218 4.69 -10.66 -25.35
N GLU A 219 5.80 -11.00 -25.99
CA GLU A 219 6.11 -12.39 -26.38
C GLU A 219 6.60 -13.13 -25.14
N PHE A 220 5.93 -14.24 -24.84
CA PHE A 220 6.28 -15.13 -23.74
C PHE A 220 7.35 -16.15 -24.18
N PRO A 221 7.97 -16.89 -23.24
CA PRO A 221 8.96 -17.92 -23.57
C PRO A 221 8.45 -19.01 -24.53
N ASP A 222 7.14 -19.23 -24.56
CA ASP A 222 6.45 -20.15 -25.48
C ASP A 222 6.25 -19.59 -26.90
N ARG A 223 6.84 -18.43 -27.21
CA ARG A 223 6.72 -17.71 -28.50
C ARG A 223 5.32 -17.17 -28.81
N ILE A 224 4.41 -17.20 -27.84
CA ILE A 224 3.07 -16.65 -28.00
C ILE A 224 3.05 -15.19 -27.51
N ILE A 225 2.59 -14.30 -28.39
CA ILE A 225 2.35 -12.91 -28.04
C ILE A 225 1.00 -12.78 -27.35
N ARG A 226 1.01 -12.20 -26.16
CA ARG A 226 -0.19 -11.93 -25.36
C ARG A 226 -0.30 -10.45 -25.05
N ARG A 227 -1.54 -9.95 -24.94
CA ARG A 227 -1.84 -8.63 -24.39
C ARG A 227 -2.03 -8.75 -22.88
N VAL A 228 -1.05 -8.25 -22.15
CA VAL A 228 -0.95 -8.33 -20.69
C VAL A 228 -1.54 -7.08 -20.05
N TYR A 229 -2.58 -7.23 -19.23
CA TYR A 229 -3.17 -6.14 -18.46
C TYR A 229 -2.69 -6.21 -17.01
N LEU A 230 -2.14 -5.12 -16.50
CA LEU A 230 -1.65 -5.07 -15.12
C LEU A 230 -2.81 -4.79 -14.15
N ARG A 231 -2.87 -5.53 -13.03
CA ARG A 231 -3.87 -5.30 -11.98
C ARG A 231 -3.22 -5.34 -10.60
N ILE A 232 -3.46 -4.31 -9.80
CA ILE A 232 -3.05 -4.28 -8.39
C ILE A 232 -4.07 -5.10 -7.61
N ILE A 233 -3.63 -6.19 -6.98
CA ILE A 233 -4.53 -7.10 -6.24
C ILE A 233 -4.39 -6.90 -4.74
N THR A 234 -3.15 -6.85 -4.24
CA THR A 234 -2.89 -6.72 -2.80
C THR A 234 -1.82 -5.68 -2.52
N TYR A 235 -1.94 -5.05 -1.35
CA TYR A 235 -0.90 -4.27 -0.71
C TYR A 235 -0.91 -4.62 0.78
N SER A 236 0.13 -5.32 1.25
CA SER A 236 0.36 -5.59 2.66
C SER A 236 1.37 -4.62 3.26
N ALA A 237 1.13 -4.21 4.49
CA ALA A 237 2.07 -3.45 5.32
C ALA A 237 1.62 -3.56 6.79
N ASP A 238 2.41 -3.05 7.72
CA ASP A 238 1.97 -2.92 9.10
C ASP A 238 0.88 -1.84 9.26
N TYR A 239 0.30 -1.71 10.45
CA TYR A 239 -0.78 -0.75 10.67
C TYR A 239 -0.37 0.72 10.45
N PRO A 240 0.74 1.24 11.04
CA PRO A 240 1.24 2.58 10.76
C PRO A 240 1.42 2.90 9.26
N GLU A 241 1.86 1.95 8.45
CA GLU A 241 2.00 2.16 7.02
C GLU A 241 0.67 2.04 6.28
N LYS A 242 -0.18 1.08 6.65
CA LYS A 242 -1.54 0.97 6.13
C LYS A 242 -2.34 2.23 6.30
N VAL A 243 -2.21 2.95 7.43
CA VAL A 243 -2.93 4.22 7.61
C VAL A 243 -2.45 5.31 6.65
N ILE A 244 -1.18 5.28 6.25
CA ILE A 244 -0.64 6.17 5.21
C ILE A 244 -1.22 5.79 3.86
N ILE A 245 -1.15 4.51 3.47
CA ILE A 245 -1.72 4.01 2.20
C ILE A 245 -3.22 4.32 2.11
N ALA A 246 -3.95 4.08 3.20
CA ALA A 246 -5.38 4.26 3.32
C ALA A 246 -5.82 5.73 3.45
N THR A 247 -4.89 6.67 3.60
CA THR A 247 -5.16 8.10 3.86
C THR A 247 -6.05 8.34 5.09
N ILE A 248 -5.80 7.63 6.18
CA ILE A 248 -6.53 7.76 7.45
C ILE A 248 -5.61 8.18 8.61
N ARG A 249 -6.22 8.60 9.72
CA ARG A 249 -5.54 9.01 10.95
C ARG A 249 -5.06 7.77 11.68
N ASN A 250 -3.78 7.78 12.07
CA ASN A 250 -3.25 6.80 12.99
C ASN A 250 -4.06 6.82 14.30
N LEU A 251 -4.51 5.65 14.75
CA LEU A 251 -5.38 5.49 15.93
C LEU A 251 -6.59 6.45 15.94
N GLY A 252 -7.19 6.70 14.77
CA GLY A 252 -8.39 7.54 14.66
C GLY A 252 -9.64 6.92 15.29
N ILE A 253 -10.75 7.68 15.25
CA ILE A 253 -12.09 7.23 15.67
C ILE A 253 -12.48 5.93 14.93
N CYS A 254 -12.23 5.90 13.62
CA CYS A 254 -12.40 4.76 12.73
C CYS A 254 -11.01 4.22 12.35
N LEU A 255 -10.44 3.37 13.20
CA LEU A 255 -9.11 2.79 13.04
C LEU A 255 -8.95 1.87 11.82
N CYS A 256 -9.99 1.14 11.41
CA CYS A 256 -9.82 0.11 10.38
C CYS A 256 -9.55 0.74 9.01
N PRO A 257 -8.49 0.32 8.28
CA PRO A 257 -8.24 0.77 6.93
C PRO A 257 -9.32 0.36 5.92
N ARG A 258 -10.18 -0.62 6.26
CA ARG A 258 -11.19 -1.17 5.35
C ARG A 258 -12.63 -0.85 5.74
N CYS A 259 -12.89 -0.34 6.95
CA CYS A 259 -14.25 -0.03 7.40
C CYS A 259 -14.31 1.16 8.39
N LEU A 260 -15.50 1.73 8.51
CA LEU A 260 -15.86 2.86 9.39
C LEU A 260 -16.36 2.38 10.76
N ILE A 261 -15.87 1.23 11.23
CA ILE A 261 -16.13 0.77 12.59
C ILE A 261 -15.42 1.72 13.55
N VAL A 262 -16.17 2.26 14.50
CA VAL A 262 -15.63 3.17 15.51
C VAL A 262 -15.04 2.40 16.69
N TRP A 263 -14.10 3.01 17.41
CA TRP A 263 -13.32 2.35 18.45
C TRP A 263 -14.14 1.51 19.45
N HIS A 264 -15.24 2.04 19.98
CA HIS A 264 -16.05 1.35 20.98
C HIS A 264 -16.78 0.09 20.45
N GLN A 265 -16.88 -0.07 19.13
CA GLN A 265 -17.50 -1.21 18.48
C GLN A 265 -16.53 -2.38 18.31
N ILE A 266 -15.21 -2.17 18.42
CA ILE A 266 -14.20 -3.24 18.27
C ILE A 266 -14.45 -4.39 19.25
N ARG A 267 -14.93 -4.09 20.48
CA ARG A 267 -15.27 -5.12 21.48
C ARG A 267 -16.32 -6.14 21.03
N LYS A 268 -17.00 -5.88 19.90
CA LYS A 268 -17.98 -6.78 19.28
C LYS A 268 -17.35 -7.73 18.24
N LEU A 269 -16.03 -7.66 18.05
CA LEU A 269 -15.29 -8.53 17.13
C LEU A 269 -15.63 -10.00 17.39
N GLY A 270 -15.87 -10.76 16.31
CA GLY A 270 -16.29 -12.16 16.39
C GLY A 270 -17.81 -12.36 16.45
N LEU A 271 -18.60 -11.32 16.72
CA LEU A 271 -20.07 -11.42 16.66
C LEU A 271 -20.57 -11.33 15.21
N LYS A 272 -21.65 -12.07 14.89
CA LYS A 272 -22.34 -11.97 13.58
C LYS A 272 -22.77 -10.52 13.26
N ALA A 273 -23.14 -9.76 14.29
CA ALA A 273 -23.50 -8.34 14.15
C ALA A 273 -22.31 -7.47 13.73
N ASP A 274 -21.11 -7.73 14.26
CA ASP A 274 -19.89 -7.01 13.86
C ASP A 274 -19.51 -7.35 12.41
N THR A 275 -19.62 -8.63 12.01
CA THR A 275 -19.38 -9.05 10.62
C THR A 275 -20.29 -8.29 9.65
N LYS A 276 -21.61 -8.25 9.93
CA LYS A 276 -22.57 -7.47 9.13
C LYS A 276 -22.20 -5.99 9.11
N LEU A 277 -21.83 -5.42 10.25
CA LEU A 277 -21.49 -4.00 10.34
C LEU A 277 -20.23 -3.66 9.54
N ARG A 278 -19.20 -4.50 9.55
CA ARG A 278 -17.96 -4.29 8.76
C ARG A 278 -18.22 -4.31 7.25
N ILE A 279 -19.15 -5.16 6.80
CA ILE A 279 -19.58 -5.20 5.40
C ILE A 279 -20.37 -3.93 5.04
N MET A 280 -21.38 -3.57 5.85
CA MET A 280 -22.22 -2.40 5.58
C MET A 280 -21.49 -1.07 5.71
N LYS A 281 -20.51 -0.99 6.61
CA LYS A 281 -19.72 0.21 6.90
C LYS A 281 -18.33 0.14 6.28
N ARG A 282 -18.16 -0.63 5.21
CA ARG A 282 -16.90 -0.66 4.48
C ARG A 282 -16.54 0.73 3.95
N ARG A 283 -15.24 1.05 3.96
CA ARG A 283 -14.70 2.23 3.28
C ARG A 283 -14.71 1.97 1.77
N THR A 284 -15.10 2.97 1.02
CA THR A 284 -15.14 2.92 -0.44
C THR A 284 -14.54 4.22 -0.96
N ASP A 285 -13.67 4.13 -1.96
CA ASP A 285 -13.16 5.30 -2.68
C ASP A 285 -14.22 5.92 -3.60
N ALA A 286 -15.26 6.50 -2.99
CA ALA A 286 -16.37 7.14 -3.68
C ALA A 286 -16.16 8.65 -3.84
N GLY A 287 -16.91 9.27 -4.76
CA GLY A 287 -16.84 10.71 -5.01
C GLY A 287 -17.07 11.57 -3.76
N GLY A 288 -17.92 11.12 -2.83
CA GLY A 288 -18.16 11.81 -1.56
C GLY A 288 -16.90 11.93 -0.70
N LEU A 289 -16.15 10.84 -0.51
CA LEU A 289 -14.89 10.84 0.21
C LEU A 289 -13.86 11.77 -0.45
N ARG A 290 -13.73 11.68 -1.78
CA ARG A 290 -12.82 12.54 -2.56
C ARG A 290 -13.17 14.03 -2.38
N SER A 291 -14.46 14.35 -2.36
CA SER A 291 -14.97 15.71 -2.18
C SER A 291 -14.67 16.27 -0.80
N LEU A 292 -14.78 15.44 0.26
CA LEU A 292 -14.39 15.82 1.63
C LEU A 292 -12.89 16.17 1.71
N VAL A 293 -12.04 15.35 1.10
CA VAL A 293 -10.58 15.57 1.06
C VAL A 293 -10.24 16.85 0.30
N VAL A 294 -10.82 17.07 -0.88
CA VAL A 294 -10.62 18.29 -1.67
C VAL A 294 -11.06 19.53 -0.88
N LYS A 295 -12.25 19.47 -0.26
CA LYS A 295 -12.75 20.57 0.58
C LYS A 295 -11.81 20.87 1.73
N ALA A 296 -11.37 19.85 2.47
CA ALA A 296 -10.40 20.02 3.56
C ALA A 296 -9.07 20.62 3.08
N ARG A 297 -8.59 20.22 1.90
CA ARG A 297 -7.37 20.79 1.30
C ARG A 297 -7.55 22.25 0.92
N SER A 298 -8.71 22.69 0.43
CA SER A 298 -8.95 24.12 0.16
C SER A 298 -8.79 24.98 1.44
N PHE A 299 -9.22 24.49 2.60
CA PHE A 299 -9.01 25.19 3.87
C PHE A 299 -7.51 25.34 4.20
N ILE A 300 -6.70 24.33 3.89
CA ILE A 300 -5.26 24.31 4.20
C ILE A 300 -4.47 25.15 3.19
N TYR A 301 -4.63 24.84 1.90
CA TYR A 301 -3.78 25.37 0.84
C TYR A 301 -4.26 26.72 0.28
N GLU A 302 -5.54 27.04 0.37
CA GLU A 302 -6.07 28.33 -0.15
C GLU A 302 -6.37 29.28 1.01
N ARG A 303 -7.05 28.78 2.05
CA ARG A 303 -7.43 29.60 3.22
C ARG A 303 -6.41 29.59 4.35
N ARG A 304 -5.23 29.00 4.11
CA ARG A 304 -4.06 29.00 5.00
C ARG A 304 -4.34 28.47 6.41
N GLN A 305 -5.34 27.62 6.60
CA GLN A 305 -5.64 27.03 7.91
C GLN A 305 -4.65 25.92 8.25
N GLY A 306 -4.44 25.68 9.54
CA GLY A 306 -3.61 24.56 10.00
C GLY A 306 -4.17 23.21 9.56
N VAL A 307 -3.27 22.24 9.33
CA VAL A 307 -3.61 20.87 8.88
C VAL A 307 -4.60 20.17 9.84
N ALA A 308 -4.50 20.42 11.14
CA ALA A 308 -5.44 19.91 12.15
C ALA A 308 -6.24 21.04 12.80
N SER A 309 -6.63 22.04 12.02
CA SER A 309 -7.53 23.11 12.46
C SER A 309 -8.95 22.57 12.66
N THR A 310 -9.75 23.27 13.47
CA THR A 310 -11.17 22.94 13.71
C THR A 310 -11.96 22.80 12.41
N SER A 311 -11.70 23.64 11.41
CA SER A 311 -12.37 23.57 10.10
C SER A 311 -12.05 22.29 9.33
N VAL A 312 -10.80 21.80 9.39
CA VAL A 312 -10.40 20.55 8.74
C VAL A 312 -10.94 19.35 9.52
N ASP A 313 -10.88 19.41 10.85
CA ASP A 313 -11.41 18.35 11.72
C ASP A 313 -12.92 18.18 11.58
N ALA A 314 -13.67 19.27 11.46
CA ALA A 314 -15.11 19.22 11.23
C ALA A 314 -15.50 18.45 9.96
N ILE A 315 -14.60 18.36 8.97
CA ILE A 315 -14.83 17.66 7.70
C ILE A 315 -14.36 16.20 7.78
N LEU A 316 -13.15 15.95 8.31
CA LEU A 316 -12.47 14.67 8.13
C LEU A 316 -12.49 13.76 9.37
N ARG A 317 -12.74 14.31 10.57
CA ARG A 317 -12.54 13.59 11.84
C ARG A 317 -13.50 12.41 12.00
N ALA A 318 -14.77 12.55 11.61
CA ALA A 318 -15.80 11.53 11.80
C ALA A 318 -15.40 10.18 11.19
N GLU A 319 -14.83 10.20 9.98
CA GLU A 319 -14.36 9.01 9.26
C GLU A 319 -12.85 8.77 9.43
N SER A 320 -12.20 9.55 10.29
CA SER A 320 -10.75 9.50 10.54
C SER A 320 -9.91 9.69 9.28
N LEU A 321 -10.39 10.50 8.33
CA LEU A 321 -9.65 10.81 7.12
C LEU A 321 -8.52 11.83 7.41
N VAL A 322 -7.55 11.89 6.51
CA VAL A 322 -6.50 12.93 6.47
C VAL A 322 -6.61 13.74 5.18
N PRO A 323 -6.13 15.00 5.14
CA PRO A 323 -6.27 15.86 3.97
C PRO A 323 -5.25 15.53 2.85
N THR A 324 -5.02 14.24 2.59
CA THR A 324 -4.06 13.73 1.61
C THR A 324 -4.80 13.06 0.48
N ILE A 325 -4.41 13.36 -0.77
CA ILE A 325 -4.98 12.73 -1.95
C ILE A 325 -4.22 11.44 -2.23
N SER A 326 -4.93 10.30 -2.22
CA SER A 326 -4.35 9.01 -2.56
C SER A 326 -3.86 8.97 -4.00
N ALA A 327 -2.62 8.53 -4.19
CA ALA A 327 -2.02 8.29 -5.50
C ALA A 327 -2.82 7.24 -6.30
N PHE A 328 -3.27 6.18 -5.63
CA PHE A 328 -4.07 5.11 -6.23
C PHE A 328 -5.45 5.61 -6.67
N SER A 329 -6.12 6.39 -5.82
CA SER A 329 -7.41 7.00 -6.16
C SER A 329 -7.28 7.93 -7.38
N SER A 330 -6.23 8.77 -7.41
CA SER A 330 -5.99 9.70 -8.52
C SER A 330 -5.67 8.99 -9.83
N ALA A 331 -4.87 7.92 -9.76
CA ALA A 331 -4.36 7.23 -10.93
C ALA A 331 -5.36 6.20 -11.48
N LEU A 332 -6.06 5.48 -10.60
CA LEU A 332 -6.85 4.31 -10.97
C LEU A 332 -8.35 4.46 -10.69
N GLY A 333 -8.76 5.50 -9.96
CA GLY A 333 -10.15 5.71 -9.59
C GLY A 333 -11.10 5.90 -10.78
N GLU A 334 -10.60 6.37 -11.93
CA GLU A 334 -11.39 6.46 -13.18
C GLU A 334 -11.72 5.08 -13.78
N PHE A 335 -10.95 4.05 -13.44
CA PHE A 335 -11.17 2.66 -13.88
C PHE A 335 -12.03 1.85 -12.89
N GLY A 336 -12.59 2.51 -11.86
CA GLY A 336 -13.37 1.85 -10.82
C GLY A 336 -12.54 1.18 -9.72
N PHE A 337 -11.23 1.47 -9.64
CA PHE A 337 -10.36 0.90 -8.61
C PHE A 337 -10.64 1.51 -7.23
N ASP A 338 -11.05 0.67 -6.28
CA ASP A 338 -11.24 1.03 -4.87
C ASP A 338 -9.98 0.65 -4.07
N PHE A 339 -9.11 1.61 -3.76
CA PHE A 339 -7.83 1.33 -3.12
C PHE A 339 -7.95 0.80 -1.67
N PHE A 340 -9.12 0.86 -1.04
CA PHE A 340 -9.33 0.20 0.25
C PHE A 340 -9.40 -1.34 0.12
N LEU A 341 -9.69 -1.85 -1.07
CA LEU A 341 -9.78 -3.29 -1.33
C LEU A 341 -8.44 -4.00 -1.34
N MET A 342 -7.40 -3.34 -1.85
CA MET A 342 -6.08 -3.97 -1.97
C MET A 342 -5.42 -4.20 -0.60
N LEU A 343 -5.82 -3.45 0.43
CA LEU A 343 -5.23 -3.54 1.76
C LEU A 343 -5.54 -4.90 2.41
N CYS A 344 -4.54 -5.77 2.50
CA CYS A 344 -4.65 -7.09 3.12
C CYS A 344 -4.04 -7.11 4.53
N ILE A 345 -4.37 -8.12 5.31
CA ILE A 345 -3.85 -8.31 6.68
C ILE A 345 -2.38 -8.73 6.58
N ASP A 346 -1.53 -8.11 7.38
CA ASP A 346 -0.14 -8.54 7.50
C ASP A 346 -0.07 -9.48 8.71
N ILE A 347 -0.23 -10.77 8.48
CA ILE A 347 -0.30 -11.76 9.57
C ILE A 347 1.01 -11.77 10.37
N LEU A 348 2.15 -11.60 9.70
CA LEU A 348 3.45 -11.59 10.35
C LEU A 348 3.54 -10.44 11.36
N HIS A 349 3.30 -9.20 10.93
CA HIS A 349 3.46 -8.03 11.80
C HIS A 349 2.27 -7.80 12.73
N GLU A 350 1.04 -8.02 12.27
CA GLU A 350 -0.17 -7.74 13.04
C GLU A 350 -0.53 -8.86 14.02
N PHE A 351 -0.10 -10.10 13.78
CA PHE A 351 -0.40 -11.24 14.66
C PHE A 351 0.85 -11.92 15.22
N GLU A 352 1.75 -12.43 14.37
CA GLU A 352 2.86 -13.28 14.84
C GLU A 352 3.92 -12.51 15.64
N LEU A 353 4.57 -11.53 15.02
CA LEU A 353 5.56 -10.68 15.68
C LEU A 353 4.93 -9.68 16.65
N GLY A 354 3.68 -9.30 16.41
CA GLY A 354 2.93 -8.37 17.26
C GLY A 354 2.34 -9.06 18.49
N VAL A 355 1.20 -9.74 18.29
CA VAL A 355 0.37 -10.30 19.37
C VAL A 355 1.00 -11.54 19.99
N TRP A 356 1.44 -12.50 19.18
CA TRP A 356 1.97 -13.76 19.68
C TRP A 356 3.27 -13.54 20.46
N LYS A 357 4.19 -12.70 19.96
CA LYS A 357 5.39 -12.30 20.71
C LYS A 357 5.05 -11.67 22.07
N ALA A 358 4.09 -10.75 22.12
CA ALA A 358 3.67 -10.11 23.36
C ALA A 358 3.03 -11.12 24.34
N LEU A 359 2.20 -12.03 23.84
CA LEU A 359 1.61 -13.11 24.62
C LEU A 359 2.70 -14.05 25.17
N LEU A 360 3.63 -14.51 24.32
CA LEU A 360 4.74 -15.37 24.71
C LEU A 360 5.61 -14.70 25.79
N GLN A 361 5.95 -13.42 25.62
CA GLN A 361 6.67 -12.64 26.63
C GLN A 361 5.91 -12.58 27.96
N HIS A 362 4.59 -12.39 27.92
CA HIS A 362 3.76 -12.39 29.11
C HIS A 362 3.73 -13.76 29.81
N LEU A 363 3.57 -14.84 29.03
CA LEU A 363 3.59 -16.21 29.54
C LEU A 363 4.95 -16.55 30.19
N ILE A 364 6.07 -16.15 29.58
CA ILE A 364 7.42 -16.32 30.16
C ILE A 364 7.55 -15.56 31.49
N ARG A 365 7.03 -14.32 31.57
CA ARG A 365 7.01 -13.56 32.84
C ARG A 365 6.19 -14.26 33.93
N MET A 366 5.06 -14.89 33.57
CA MET A 366 4.29 -15.70 34.50
C MET A 366 5.09 -16.91 34.99
N LEU A 367 5.84 -17.59 34.11
CA LEU A 367 6.69 -18.71 34.50
C LEU A 367 7.80 -18.28 35.47
N HIS A 368 8.44 -17.14 35.23
CA HIS A 368 9.41 -16.57 36.20
C HIS A 368 8.77 -16.30 37.57
N ALA A 369 7.52 -15.81 37.60
CA ALA A 369 6.80 -15.57 38.85
C ALA A 369 6.45 -16.87 39.61
N VAL A 370 6.23 -17.98 38.90
CA VAL A 370 6.00 -19.31 39.50
C VAL A 370 7.31 -19.93 40.00
N GLY A 371 8.42 -19.67 39.31
CA GLY A 371 9.77 -20.05 39.73
C GLY A 371 10.71 -20.23 38.55
N GLU A 372 11.98 -19.82 38.70
CA GLU A 372 12.97 -19.79 37.61
C GLU A 372 13.15 -21.15 36.91
N ASN A 373 13.01 -22.26 37.66
CA ASN A 373 13.10 -23.62 37.13
C ASN A 373 12.04 -23.93 36.04
N LYS A 374 10.93 -23.20 36.01
CA LYS A 374 9.83 -23.41 35.05
C LYS A 374 10.14 -22.87 33.66
N VAL A 375 11.01 -21.87 33.55
CA VAL A 375 11.50 -21.40 32.25
C VAL A 375 12.48 -22.43 31.67
N VAL A 376 13.37 -22.98 32.51
CA VAL A 376 14.28 -24.08 32.11
C VAL A 376 13.52 -25.33 31.65
N GLU A 377 12.39 -25.64 32.28
CA GLU A 377 11.52 -26.75 31.87
C GLU A 377 10.86 -26.52 30.49
N LEU A 378 10.46 -25.27 30.20
CA LEU A 378 9.93 -24.88 28.89
C LEU A 378 11.01 -24.99 27.80
N ASP A 379 12.21 -24.47 28.07
CA ASP A 379 13.32 -24.44 27.11
C ASP A 379 13.75 -25.85 26.68
N ARG A 380 13.61 -26.87 27.55
CA ARG A 380 13.89 -28.28 27.18
C ARG A 380 13.03 -28.84 26.04
N ARG A 381 11.92 -28.20 25.69
CA ARG A 381 11.00 -28.67 24.63
C ARG A 381 11.38 -28.18 23.24
N TYR A 382 12.29 -27.21 23.13
CA TYR A 382 12.77 -26.62 21.88
C TYR A 382 14.26 -26.90 21.72
#